data_AF-A0A3N0YZQ8-F1
#
_entry.id   AF-A0A3N0YZQ8-F1
#
_cell.length_a   1.000
_cell.length_b   1.000
_cell.length_c   1.000
_cell.angle_alpha   90.00
_cell.angle_beta   90.00
_cell.angle_gamma   90.00
#
_symmetry.space_group_name_H-M   'P 1'
#
loop_
_entity.id
_entity.type
_entity.pdbx_description
1 polymer ?
#
loop_
_entity_poly.entity_id
_entity_poly.type
_entity_poly.pdbx_seq_one_letter_code
_entity_poly.pdbx_strand_id
1 'polypeptide(L)'
;MCGEIYGNLTGTQPKGGTMTVSRDRSSLPGYEKYGTIVISYYIPSGYQGNEHPNPGMTYQGASRIAYLPDSTEGNNVLKLLQRAFEQRLTFTIGCSSTTGKNNVVTWNDIHHKTSRDGGPTHYGYPDPDYLKRVQDELKAKGIY
;
A
#
# COMPACT_ATOMS: atom_id res chain seq x y z
N MET A 1 6.17 10.27 29.70
CA MET A 1 4.94 11.00 29.31
C MET A 1 4.37 10.32 28.06
N CYS A 2 3.32 9.51 28.21
CA CYS A 2 2.63 8.86 27.10
C CYS A 2 1.56 9.84 26.59
N GLY A 3 1.74 10.37 25.38
CA GLY A 3 0.66 11.02 24.65
C GLY A 3 -0.12 9.95 23.91
N GLU A 4 -1.28 9.54 24.45
CA GLU A 4 -2.27 8.85 23.64
C GLU A 4 -2.75 9.84 22.57
N ILE A 5 -2.37 9.58 21.31
CA ILE A 5 -2.84 10.38 20.17
C ILE A 5 -4.30 9.97 19.93
N TYR A 6 -5.23 10.67 20.58
CA TYR A 6 -6.65 10.56 20.29
C TYR A 6 -6.96 11.30 18.99
N GLY A 7 -6.89 10.54 17.89
CA GLY A 7 -7.29 10.95 16.55
C GLY A 7 -6.82 9.89 15.56
N ASN A 8 -7.70 9.46 14.64
CA ASN A 8 -7.29 8.55 13.57
C ASN A 8 -6.16 9.23 12.77
N LEU A 9 -4.94 8.68 12.85
CA LEU A 9 -3.79 9.17 12.09
C LEU A 9 -4.19 9.19 10.61
N THR A 10 -4.33 10.38 10.04
CA THR A 10 -4.70 10.54 8.63
C THR A 10 -3.47 10.97 7.85
N GLY A 11 -3.11 10.22 6.81
CA GLY A 11 -1.94 10.51 5.99
C GLY A 11 -2.19 11.51 4.86
N THR A 12 -1.20 11.61 3.98
CA THR A 12 -1.10 12.57 2.87
C THR A 12 -1.32 11.91 1.51
N GLN A 13 -1.92 10.73 1.44
CA GLN A 13 -2.37 10.15 0.16
C GLN A 13 -3.34 11.13 -0.52
N PRO A 14 -3.22 11.40 -1.83
CA PRO A 14 -4.16 12.28 -2.51
C PRO A 14 -5.60 11.76 -2.47
N LYS A 15 -6.55 12.70 -2.37
CA LYS A 15 -7.99 12.39 -2.36
C LYS A 15 -8.46 11.93 -3.75
N GLY A 16 -9.61 11.26 -3.80
CA GLY A 16 -10.20 10.78 -5.05
C GLY A 16 -9.55 9.50 -5.61
N GLY A 17 -8.68 8.86 -4.82
CA GLY A 17 -8.14 7.55 -5.12
C GLY A 17 -9.15 6.42 -4.90
N THR A 18 -8.97 5.32 -5.61
CA THR A 18 -9.77 4.10 -5.46
C THR A 18 -8.88 2.89 -5.15
N MET A 19 -9.38 2.00 -4.30
CA MET A 19 -8.83 0.67 -4.02
C MET A 19 -9.90 -0.36 -4.34
N THR A 20 -9.63 -1.26 -5.29
CA THR A 20 -10.54 -2.35 -5.66
C THR A 20 -9.87 -3.70 -5.44
N VAL A 21 -10.67 -4.71 -5.13
CA VAL A 21 -10.20 -6.06 -4.83
C VAL A 21 -10.85 -7.05 -5.77
N SER A 22 -10.05 -7.94 -6.35
CA SER A 22 -10.52 -9.11 -7.09
C SER A 22 -9.80 -10.36 -6.59
N ARG A 23 -10.29 -11.54 -6.99
CA ARG A 23 -9.73 -12.83 -6.59
C ARG A 23 -9.42 -13.66 -7.82
N ASP A 24 -8.23 -14.23 -7.83
CA ASP A 24 -7.72 -15.15 -8.83
C ASP A 24 -7.57 -16.54 -8.19
N ARG A 25 -7.88 -17.59 -8.94
CA ARG A 25 -7.78 -18.98 -8.48
C ARG A 25 -6.35 -19.51 -8.46
N SER A 26 -5.45 -18.90 -9.21
CA SER A 26 -4.05 -19.29 -9.24
C SER A 26 -3.33 -18.88 -7.94
N SER A 27 -2.39 -19.70 -7.51
CA SER A 27 -1.64 -19.49 -6.26
C SER A 27 -0.46 -18.54 -6.44
N LEU A 28 0.05 -18.05 -5.31
CA LEU A 28 1.37 -17.43 -5.21
C LEU A 28 2.39 -18.49 -4.78
N PRO A 29 3.66 -18.39 -5.22
CA PRO A 29 4.74 -19.24 -4.70
C PRO A 29 4.81 -19.21 -3.16
N GLY A 30 4.81 -20.38 -2.52
CA GLY A 30 4.76 -20.56 -1.07
C GLY A 30 3.35 -20.60 -0.46
N TYR A 31 2.31 -20.47 -1.29
CA TYR A 31 0.90 -20.48 -0.89
C TYR A 31 0.05 -21.36 -1.83
N GLU A 32 0.57 -22.51 -2.26
CA GLU A 32 -0.01 -23.40 -3.29
C GLU A 32 -1.41 -23.94 -2.94
N LYS A 33 -1.81 -23.88 -1.66
CA LYS A 33 -3.13 -24.30 -1.19
C LYS A 33 -4.20 -23.20 -1.30
N TYR A 34 -3.80 -21.98 -1.66
CA TYR A 34 -4.67 -20.80 -1.66
C TYR A 34 -4.74 -20.17 -3.05
N GLY A 35 -5.81 -19.40 -3.29
CA GLY A 35 -5.87 -18.47 -4.43
C GLY A 35 -5.06 -17.21 -4.16
N THR A 36 -5.26 -16.19 -4.99
CA THR A 36 -4.59 -14.89 -4.88
C THR A 36 -5.63 -13.77 -4.81
N ILE A 37 -5.47 -12.89 -3.84
CA ILE A 37 -6.16 -11.60 -3.77
C ILE A 37 -5.36 -10.61 -4.61
N VAL A 38 -6.01 -9.97 -5.57
CA VAL A 38 -5.42 -8.92 -6.41
C VAL A 38 -6.02 -7.59 -5.98
N ILE A 39 -5.16 -6.69 -5.50
CA ILE A 39 -5.53 -5.34 -5.07
C ILE A 39 -5.09 -4.38 -6.16
N SER A 40 -6.02 -3.58 -6.68
CA SER A 40 -5.74 -2.52 -7.64
C SER A 40 -5.96 -1.16 -7.00
N TYR A 41 -4.92 -0.34 -7.03
CA TYR A 41 -4.96 1.05 -6.59
C TYR A 41 -4.91 1.97 -7.81
N TYR A 42 -5.71 3.02 -7.76
CA TYR A 42 -5.67 4.11 -8.71
C TYR A 42 -5.74 5.44 -7.97
N ILE A 43 -4.74 6.29 -8.16
CA ILE A 43 -4.73 7.68 -7.70
C ILE A 43 -4.61 8.56 -8.95
N PRO A 44 -5.61 9.41 -9.26
CA PRO A 44 -5.52 10.32 -10.40
C PRO A 44 -4.44 11.39 -10.18
N SER A 45 -3.93 11.96 -11.27
CA SER A 45 -3.10 13.18 -11.19
C SER A 45 -3.92 14.36 -10.68
N GLY A 46 -3.27 15.35 -10.08
CA GLY A 46 -3.96 16.52 -9.57
C GLY A 46 -3.01 17.60 -9.07
N TYR A 47 -3.50 18.44 -8.16
CA TYR A 47 -2.73 19.51 -7.52
C TYR A 47 -2.46 19.20 -6.06
N GLN A 48 -1.27 19.54 -5.60
CA GLN A 48 -0.84 19.38 -4.22
C GLN A 48 -1.62 20.33 -3.30
N GLY A 49 -2.34 19.76 -2.34
CA GLY A 49 -2.90 20.50 -1.19
C GLY A 49 -1.82 20.96 -0.20
N ASN A 50 -2.25 21.70 0.83
CA ASN A 50 -1.37 22.28 1.85
C ASN A 50 -0.61 21.23 2.68
N GLU A 51 -1.09 19.99 2.71
CA GLU A 51 -0.44 18.88 3.41
C GLU A 51 0.74 18.26 2.64
N HIS A 52 0.97 18.68 1.38
CA HIS A 52 2.00 18.10 0.50
C HIS A 52 3.22 19.01 0.38
N PRO A 53 4.37 18.48 -0.11
CA PRO A 53 5.63 19.23 -0.14
C PRO A 53 5.61 20.53 -0.94
N ASN A 54 4.84 20.61 -2.03
CA ASN A 54 4.79 21.79 -2.89
C ASN A 54 3.33 22.22 -3.18
N PRO A 55 2.64 22.89 -2.24
CA PRO A 55 1.24 23.28 -2.42
C PRO A 55 1.00 24.08 -3.71
N GLY A 56 -0.09 23.76 -4.41
CA GLY A 56 -0.45 24.37 -5.69
C GLY A 56 0.27 23.80 -6.92
N MET A 57 1.36 23.03 -6.76
CA MET A 57 2.01 22.36 -7.88
C MET A 57 1.25 21.10 -8.30
N THR A 58 1.31 20.77 -9.59
CA THR A 58 0.79 19.49 -10.08
C THR A 58 1.60 18.31 -9.56
N TYR A 59 0.95 17.17 -9.38
CA TYR A 59 1.61 15.89 -9.18
C TYR A 59 1.11 14.86 -10.20
N GLN A 60 1.96 13.89 -10.54
CA GLN A 60 1.58 12.75 -11.37
C GLN A 60 0.97 11.64 -10.50
N GLY A 61 -0.23 11.19 -10.88
CA GLY A 61 -0.93 10.06 -10.25
C GLY A 61 -0.24 8.72 -10.45
N ALA A 62 -0.85 7.64 -9.96
CA ALA A 62 -0.32 6.29 -10.10
C ALA A 62 -1.41 5.22 -10.19
N SER A 63 -1.12 4.17 -10.97
CA SER A 63 -1.84 2.90 -10.94
C SER A 63 -0.90 1.81 -10.43
N ARG A 64 -1.32 1.04 -9.44
CA ARG A 64 -0.51 -0.02 -8.82
C ARG A 64 -1.34 -1.28 -8.64
N ILE A 65 -0.70 -2.43 -8.80
CA ILE A 65 -1.28 -3.73 -8.46
C ILE A 65 -0.44 -4.33 -7.33
N ALA A 66 -1.12 -4.96 -6.38
CA ALA A 66 -0.49 -5.74 -5.32
C ALA A 66 -1.19 -7.08 -5.12
N TYR A 67 -0.46 -8.04 -4.56
CA TYR A 67 -0.91 -9.41 -4.38
C TYR A 67 -0.82 -9.84 -2.91
N LEU A 68 -1.83 -10.58 -2.46
CA LEU A 68 -1.81 -11.32 -1.21
C LEU A 68 -2.30 -12.75 -1.47
N PRO A 69 -1.87 -13.75 -0.69
CA PRO A 69 -2.52 -15.07 -0.73
C PRO A 69 -3.96 -14.94 -0.23
N ASP A 70 -4.91 -15.64 -0.86
CA ASP A 70 -6.30 -15.73 -0.41
C ASP A 70 -6.43 -16.76 0.73
N SER A 71 -5.66 -16.52 1.79
CA SER A 71 -5.63 -17.29 3.04
C SER A 71 -6.29 -16.49 4.17
N THR A 72 -6.48 -17.11 5.34
CA THR A 72 -6.98 -16.39 6.52
C THR A 72 -6.09 -15.21 6.89
N GLU A 73 -4.77 -15.39 6.91
CA GLU A 73 -3.82 -14.31 7.23
C GLU A 73 -3.80 -13.23 6.14
N GLY A 74 -3.80 -13.62 4.86
CA GLY A 74 -3.84 -12.65 3.76
C GLY A 74 -5.13 -11.82 3.75
N ASN A 75 -6.28 -12.40 4.08
CA ASN A 75 -7.53 -11.65 4.24
C ASN A 75 -7.52 -10.72 5.46
N ASN A 76 -6.79 -11.04 6.52
CA ASN A 76 -6.60 -10.12 7.64
C ASN A 76 -5.73 -8.93 7.21
N VAL A 77 -4.61 -9.17 6.53
CA VAL A 77 -3.76 -8.11 5.98
C VAL A 77 -4.55 -7.23 5.01
N LEU A 78 -5.41 -7.80 4.16
CA LEU A 78 -6.26 -7.04 3.26
C LEU A 78 -7.13 -6.01 4.00
N LYS A 79 -7.78 -6.39 5.10
CA LYS A 79 -8.62 -5.48 5.90
C LYS A 79 -7.81 -4.32 6.48
N LEU A 80 -6.59 -4.60 6.94
CA LEU A 80 -5.70 -3.57 7.45
C LEU A 80 -5.25 -2.61 6.35
N LEU A 81 -4.92 -3.13 5.15
CA LEU A 81 -4.58 -2.30 4.00
C LEU A 81 -5.75 -1.43 3.54
N GLN A 82 -6.98 -1.95 3.57
CA GLN A 82 -8.19 -1.17 3.29
C GLN A 82 -8.33 -0.01 4.29
N ARG A 83 -8.18 -0.29 5.59
CA ARG A 83 -8.21 0.73 6.64
C ARG A 83 -7.09 1.76 6.46
N ALA A 84 -5.87 1.34 6.13
CA ALA A 84 -4.76 2.24 5.85
C ALA A 84 -5.05 3.14 4.64
N PHE A 85 -5.67 2.61 3.60
CA PHE A 85 -6.05 3.38 2.41
C PHE A 85 -7.15 4.41 2.72
N GLU A 86 -8.19 4.01 3.46
CA GLU A 86 -9.25 4.90 3.95
C GLU A 86 -8.69 6.04 4.82
N GLN A 87 -7.69 5.74 5.64
CA GLN A 87 -6.98 6.71 6.47
C GLN A 87 -5.86 7.46 5.72
N ARG A 88 -5.78 7.32 4.38
CA ARG A 88 -4.83 8.04 3.52
C ARG A 88 -3.35 7.74 3.82
N LEU A 89 -3.04 6.56 4.34
CA LEU A 89 -1.69 6.16 4.78
C LEU A 89 -0.94 5.28 3.76
N THR A 90 -1.60 4.75 2.73
CA THR A 90 -0.96 3.83 1.75
C THR A 90 0.01 4.54 0.82
N PHE A 91 -0.33 5.75 0.39
CA PHE A 91 0.47 6.56 -0.52
C PHE A 91 0.78 7.95 0.06
N THR A 92 1.70 8.65 -0.59
CA THR A 92 1.99 10.07 -0.38
C THR A 92 2.47 10.70 -1.69
N ILE A 93 2.66 12.02 -1.72
CA ILE A 93 3.35 12.71 -2.82
C ILE A 93 4.79 12.95 -2.40
N GLY A 94 5.73 12.56 -3.27
CA GLY A 94 7.15 12.74 -2.99
C GLY A 94 8.04 12.46 -4.18
N CYS A 95 9.26 12.00 -3.88
CA CYS A 95 10.23 11.54 -4.86
C CYS A 95 10.11 10.02 -5.04
N SER A 96 10.01 9.56 -6.29
CA SER A 96 10.09 8.13 -6.62
C SER A 96 11.52 7.64 -6.40
N SER A 97 11.71 6.71 -5.47
CA SER A 97 13.02 6.09 -5.21
C SER A 97 13.60 5.37 -6.43
N THR A 98 12.74 4.82 -7.29
CA THR A 98 13.16 4.05 -8.48
C THR A 98 13.51 4.93 -9.68
N THR A 99 12.93 6.12 -9.81
CA THR A 99 13.09 6.98 -11.01
C THR A 99 13.67 8.36 -10.72
N GLY A 100 13.78 8.76 -9.45
CA GLY A 100 14.18 10.10 -9.03
C GLY A 100 13.17 11.20 -9.35
N LYS A 101 11.99 10.87 -9.89
CA LYS A 101 10.97 11.86 -10.24
C LYS A 101 10.29 12.41 -8.98
N ASN A 102 10.30 13.74 -8.86
CA ASN A 102 9.58 14.49 -7.83
C ASN A 102 8.12 14.73 -8.23
N ASN A 103 7.29 15.12 -7.25
CA ASN A 103 5.87 15.43 -7.43
C ASN A 103 5.10 14.26 -8.05
N VAL A 104 5.34 13.05 -7.54
CA VAL A 104 4.61 11.85 -7.98
C VAL A 104 4.03 11.11 -6.79
N VAL A 105 2.96 10.35 -7.03
CA VAL A 105 2.40 9.42 -6.05
C VAL A 105 3.37 8.27 -5.82
N THR A 106 3.78 8.09 -4.56
CA THR A 106 4.69 7.03 -4.11
C THR A 106 4.12 6.28 -2.92
N TRP A 107 4.63 5.07 -2.67
CA TRP A 107 4.30 4.30 -1.47
C TRP A 107 4.72 5.05 -0.21
N ASN A 108 3.97 4.89 0.87
CA ASN A 108 4.22 5.56 2.16
C ASN A 108 4.58 4.52 3.24
N ASP A 109 5.74 3.86 3.08
CA ASP A 109 6.32 2.86 4.00
C ASP A 109 5.43 1.68 4.41
N ILE A 110 4.44 1.32 3.57
CA ILE A 110 3.71 0.07 3.67
C ILE A 110 4.06 -0.75 2.45
N HIS A 111 4.87 -1.79 2.64
CA HIS A 111 5.36 -2.60 1.53
C HIS A 111 4.25 -3.46 0.94
N HIS A 112 4.14 -3.37 -0.38
CA HIS A 112 3.23 -4.19 -1.17
C HIS A 112 4.02 -5.16 -2.03
N LYS A 113 3.46 -6.35 -2.25
CA LYS A 113 3.98 -7.30 -3.23
C LYS A 113 3.44 -6.96 -4.61
N THR A 114 4.23 -6.27 -5.42
CA THR A 114 3.85 -5.83 -6.77
C THR A 114 4.24 -6.83 -7.87
N SER A 115 4.95 -7.90 -7.52
CA SER A 115 5.15 -9.06 -8.39
C SER A 115 4.53 -10.31 -7.76
N ARG A 116 4.13 -11.27 -8.60
CA ARG A 116 3.69 -12.60 -8.13
C ARG A 116 4.88 -13.52 -7.87
N ASP A 117 6.03 -13.23 -8.44
CA ASP A 117 7.24 -14.07 -8.42
C ASP A 117 8.51 -13.23 -8.20
N GLY A 118 9.68 -13.89 -8.23
CA GLY A 118 10.98 -13.23 -8.07
C GLY A 118 11.37 -12.93 -6.62
N GLY A 119 10.57 -13.35 -5.65
CA GLY A 119 10.89 -13.20 -4.22
C GLY A 119 11.05 -11.75 -3.76
N PRO A 120 11.65 -11.53 -2.58
CA PRO A 120 11.70 -10.21 -1.94
C PRO A 120 12.40 -9.14 -2.78
N THR A 121 13.45 -9.51 -3.53
CA THR A 121 14.26 -8.60 -4.36
C THR A 121 13.48 -8.00 -5.54
N HIS A 122 12.43 -8.70 -5.99
CA HIS A 122 11.54 -8.25 -7.06
C HIS A 122 10.17 -7.82 -6.53
N TYR A 123 10.06 -7.54 -5.22
CA TYR A 123 8.80 -7.21 -4.56
C TYR A 123 7.73 -8.28 -4.80
N GLY A 124 8.11 -9.55 -4.87
CA GLY A 124 7.21 -10.67 -5.12
C GLY A 124 7.40 -11.85 -4.19
N TYR A 125 6.87 -13.00 -4.61
CA TYR A 125 6.85 -14.25 -3.84
C TYR A 125 7.83 -15.28 -4.43
N PRO A 126 8.28 -16.29 -3.68
CA PRO A 126 7.98 -16.54 -2.27
C PRO A 126 8.68 -15.51 -1.35
N ASP A 127 7.99 -15.11 -0.29
CA ASP A 127 8.54 -14.30 0.81
C ASP A 127 7.81 -14.72 2.10
N PRO A 128 8.39 -15.64 2.89
CA PRO A 128 7.71 -16.20 4.07
C PRO A 128 7.51 -15.17 5.18
N ASP A 129 8.30 -14.09 5.23
CA ASP A 129 8.24 -13.09 6.30
C ASP A 129 7.35 -11.90 5.94
N TYR A 130 6.86 -11.81 4.70
CA TYR A 130 6.13 -10.64 4.22
C TYR A 130 4.88 -10.31 5.02
N LEU A 131 3.99 -11.29 5.25
CA LEU A 131 2.70 -11.03 5.90
C LEU A 131 2.91 -10.52 7.34
N LYS A 132 3.89 -11.06 8.06
CA LYS A 132 4.27 -10.55 9.38
C LYS A 132 4.81 -9.12 9.29
N ARG A 133 5.77 -8.88 8.38
CA ARG A 133 6.43 -7.58 8.23
C ARG A 133 5.44 -6.47 7.85
N VAL A 134 4.51 -6.71 6.93
CA VAL A 134 3.52 -5.69 6.55
C VAL A 134 2.55 -5.40 7.70
N GLN A 135 2.21 -6.38 8.54
CA GLN A 135 1.42 -6.14 9.75
C GLN A 135 2.18 -5.27 10.74
N ASP A 136 3.48 -5.49 10.93
CA ASP A 136 4.32 -4.64 11.78
C ASP A 136 4.42 -3.19 11.25
N GLU A 137 4.56 -3.02 9.93
CA GLU A 137 4.56 -1.70 9.27
C GLU A 137 3.21 -0.97 9.43
N LEU A 138 2.09 -1.69 9.28
CA LEU A 138 0.75 -1.17 9.48
C LEU A 138 0.53 -0.76 10.94
N LYS A 139 0.96 -1.60 11.88
CA LYS A 139 0.90 -1.32 13.32
C LYS A 139 1.72 -0.08 13.69
N ALA A 140 2.90 0.09 13.11
CA ALA A 140 3.73 1.28 13.31
C ALA A 140 3.04 2.57 12.81
N LYS A 141 2.08 2.45 11.89
CA LYS A 141 1.23 3.55 11.40
C LYS A 141 -0.11 3.66 12.14
N GLY A 142 -0.29 2.93 13.24
CA GLY A 142 -1.51 2.97 14.05
C GLY A 142 -2.69 2.17 13.48
N ILE A 143 -2.42 1.25 12.56
CA ILE A 143 -3.43 0.36 11.96
C ILE A 143 -3.41 -1.00 12.67
N TYR A 144 -4.55 -1.35 13.26
CA TYR A 144 -4.78 -2.59 14.02
C TYR A 144 -6.00 -3.33 13.50
#